data_AF-A0A0D0BVR6-F1
#
_entry.id   AF-A0A0D0BVR6-F1
#
_cell.length_a   1.000
_cell.length_b   1.000
_cell.length_c   1.000
_cell.angle_alpha   90.00
_cell.angle_beta   90.00
_cell.angle_gamma   90.00
#
_symmetry.space_group_name_H-M   'P 1'
#
loop_
_entity.id
_entity.type
_entity.pdbx_description
1 polymer ?
#
loop_
_entity_poly.entity_id
_entity_poly.type
_entity_poly.pdbx_seq_one_letter_code
_entity_poly.pdbx_strand_id
1 'polypeptide(L)'
;MICNMDIKSIRSGASAKAVLYYITNYNTKSQLKTHVAYAALECAIVKLWDVNLADTPIILKAKQLLQKCVYAIISQQELSSQQVCTYLLGLDDHFMSHKFHLLFWTPIE
;
A
#
# COMPACT_ATOMS: atom_id res chain seq x y z
N MET A 1 14.67 -1.72 15.53
CA MET A 1 14.86 -0.30 15.87
C MET A 1 14.25 -0.06 17.24
N ILE A 2 15.06 0.26 18.27
CA ILE A 2 14.54 0.61 19.60
C ILE A 2 15.12 1.97 19.95
N CYS A 3 14.48 3.02 19.43
CA CYS A 3 14.85 4.40 19.73
C CYS A 3 13.82 4.94 20.73
N ASN A 4 14.23 5.14 21.98
CA ASN A 4 13.58 5.96 23.01
C ASN A 4 12.03 5.93 23.04
N MET A 5 11.44 4.81 23.46
CA MET A 5 10.01 4.76 23.77
C MET A 5 9.82 5.25 25.20
N ASP A 6 9.55 6.55 25.40
CA ASP A 6 8.97 7.03 26.66
C ASP A 6 7.53 6.47 26.75
N ILE A 7 7.39 5.28 27.33
CA ILE A 7 6.11 4.58 27.47
C ILE A 7 5.31 5.27 28.57
N LYS A 8 4.38 6.15 28.17
CA LYS A 8 3.42 6.75 29.10
C LYS A 8 2.22 5.83 29.30
N SER A 9 1.99 5.40 30.54
CA SER A 9 0.81 4.62 30.87
C SER A 9 -0.46 5.46 30.74
N ILE A 10 -1.43 5.02 29.92
CA ILE A 10 -2.76 5.63 29.86
C ILE A 10 -3.67 4.87 30.83
N ARG A 11 -3.98 5.48 31.97
CA ARG A 11 -4.79 4.85 33.04
C ARG A 11 -6.30 5.08 32.89
N SER A 12 -6.70 6.03 32.04
CA SER A 12 -8.10 6.34 31.75
C SER A 12 -8.61 5.50 30.58
N GLY A 13 -9.67 4.71 30.80
CA GLY A 13 -10.28 3.88 29.76
C GLY A 13 -10.84 4.69 28.58
N ALA A 14 -11.42 5.87 28.85
CA ALA A 14 -11.92 6.75 27.80
C ALA A 14 -10.79 7.32 26.94
N SER A 15 -9.70 7.76 27.58
CA SER A 15 -8.51 8.27 26.88
C SER A 15 -7.81 7.16 26.08
N ALA A 16 -7.68 5.96 26.65
CA ALA A 16 -7.11 4.81 25.96
C ALA A 16 -7.92 4.44 24.71
N LYS A 17 -9.25 4.40 24.82
CA LYS A 17 -10.14 4.14 23.69
C LYS A 17 -9.95 5.19 22.58
N ALA A 18 -9.97 6.47 22.92
CA ALA A 18 -9.83 7.55 21.94
C ALA A 18 -8.48 7.49 21.19
N VAL A 19 -7.38 7.28 21.92
CA VAL A 19 -6.04 7.16 21.35
C VAL A 19 -5.93 5.93 20.45
N LEU A 20 -6.44 4.77 20.91
CA LEU A 20 -6.39 3.54 20.13
C LEU A 20 -7.21 3.67 18.84
N TYR A 21 -8.40 4.28 18.89
CA TYR A 21 -9.21 4.58 17.71
C TYR A 21 -8.49 5.50 16.73
N TYR A 22 -7.84 6.56 17.23
CA TYR A 22 -7.10 7.49 16.40
C TYR A 22 -5.92 6.80 15.68
N ILE A 23 -5.10 6.06 16.42
CA ILE A 23 -3.96 5.32 15.88
C ILE A 23 -4.43 4.28 14.87
N THR A 24 -5.46 3.51 15.22
CA THR A 24 -6.00 2.47 14.33
C THR A 24 -6.54 3.09 13.05
N ASN A 25 -7.38 4.13 13.13
CA ASN A 25 -7.90 4.81 11.93
C ASN A 25 -6.80 5.41 11.06
N TYR A 26 -5.72 5.88 11.67
CA TYR A 26 -4.58 6.41 10.92
C TYR A 26 -3.83 5.29 10.20
N ASN A 27 -3.55 4.19 10.88
CA ASN A 27 -2.84 3.04 10.32
C ASN A 27 -3.67 2.27 9.28
N THR A 28 -4.98 2.16 9.46
CA THR A 28 -5.89 1.47 8.53
C THR A 28 -6.37 2.36 7.39
N LYS A 29 -5.94 3.62 7.34
CA LYS A 29 -6.26 4.52 6.24
C LYS A 29 -5.72 3.90 4.94
N SER A 30 -6.61 3.73 3.95
CA SER A 30 -6.22 3.17 2.66
C SER A 30 -5.08 4.00 2.06
N GLN A 31 -3.96 3.34 1.75
CA GLN A 31 -2.76 3.97 1.18
C GLN A 31 -3.02 4.56 -0.20
N LEU A 32 -4.00 4.01 -0.93
CA LEU A 32 -4.44 4.53 -2.21
C LEU A 32 -5.97 4.54 -2.24
N LYS A 33 -6.56 5.69 -2.57
CA LYS A 33 -8.00 5.76 -2.80
C LYS A 33 -8.30 5.21 -4.19
N THR A 34 -9.33 4.39 -4.31
CA THR A 34 -9.67 3.70 -5.56
C THR A 34 -9.86 4.67 -6.74
N HIS A 35 -10.47 5.84 -6.52
CA HIS A 35 -10.64 6.86 -7.56
C HIS A 35 -9.31 7.44 -8.07
N VAL A 36 -8.30 7.60 -7.19
CA VAL A 36 -6.96 8.07 -7.57
C VAL A 36 -6.25 7.01 -8.41
N ALA A 37 -6.40 5.74 -8.04
CA ALA A 37 -5.88 4.61 -8.83
C ALA A 37 -6.48 4.59 -10.24
N TYR A 38 -7.80 4.74 -10.36
CA TYR A 38 -8.47 4.78 -11.67
C TYR A 38 -8.05 5.98 -12.52
N ALA A 39 -7.95 7.18 -11.94
CA ALA A 39 -7.48 8.36 -12.66
C ALA A 39 -6.04 8.21 -13.16
N ALA A 40 -5.16 7.60 -12.34
CA ALA A 40 -3.77 7.32 -12.73
C ALA A 40 -3.69 6.31 -13.89
N LEU A 41 -4.54 5.27 -13.88
CA LEU A 41 -4.68 4.31 -14.96
C LEU A 41 -5.16 4.96 -16.25
N GLU A 42 -6.21 5.78 -16.18
CA GLU A 42 -6.74 6.50 -17.34
C GLU A 42 -5.67 7.38 -17.99
N CYS A 43 -4.95 8.17 -17.18
CA CYS A 43 -3.83 8.99 -17.65
C CYS A 43 -2.72 8.15 -18.31
N ALA A 44 -2.42 6.96 -17.77
CA ALA A 44 -1.40 6.07 -18.35
C ALA A 44 -1.84 5.50 -19.71
N ILE A 45 -3.13 5.20 -19.87
CA ILE A 45 -3.71 4.70 -21.12
C ILE A 45 -3.73 5.80 -22.19
N VAL A 46 -4.20 7.00 -21.85
CA VAL A 46 -4.25 8.16 -22.78
C VAL A 46 -2.85 8.50 -23.28
N LYS A 47 -1.86 8.57 -22.38
CA LYS A 47 -0.45 8.82 -22.75
C LYS A 47 0.18 7.74 -23.62
N LEU A 48 -0.39 6.53 -23.68
CA LEU A 48 0.09 5.46 -24.54
C LEU A 48 -0.53 5.54 -25.94
N TRP A 49 -1.80 5.93 -26.01
CA TRP A 49 -2.51 6.11 -27.28
C TRP A 49 -1.90 7.22 -28.13
N ASP A 50 -1.37 8.26 -27.50
CA ASP A 50 -0.69 9.38 -28.16
C ASP A 50 0.67 9.00 -28.78
N VAL A 51 1.28 7.88 -28.35
CA VAL A 51 2.55 7.40 -28.89
C VAL A 51 2.27 6.46 -30.05
N ASN A 52 2.37 7.00 -31.28
CA ASN A 52 2.25 6.23 -32.52
C ASN A 52 3.36 5.17 -32.65
N LEU A 53 3.13 4.00 -32.07
CA LEU A 53 3.98 2.83 -32.19
C LEU A 53 3.49 1.95 -33.34
N ALA A 54 3.51 2.44 -34.57
CA ALA A 54 2.98 1.70 -35.73
C ALA A 54 3.64 0.32 -35.91
N ASP A 55 4.92 0.17 -35.54
CA ASP A 55 5.74 -1.02 -35.84
C ASP A 55 6.05 -1.95 -34.65
N THR A 56 5.55 -1.68 -33.44
CA THR A 56 5.86 -2.58 -32.30
C THR A 56 4.88 -3.75 -32.20
N PRO A 57 5.38 -4.97 -31.87
CA PRO A 57 4.53 -6.14 -31.69
C PRO A 57 3.56 -5.89 -30.53
N ILE A 58 2.32 -6.34 -30.69
CA ILE A 58 1.21 -6.05 -29.76
C ILE A 58 1.49 -6.51 -28.32
N ILE A 59 2.26 -7.60 -28.16
CA ILE A 59 2.70 -8.14 -26.88
C ILE A 59 3.59 -7.13 -26.13
N LEU A 60 4.51 -6.47 -26.85
CA LEU A 60 5.41 -5.48 -26.27
C LEU A 60 4.64 -4.21 -25.88
N LYS A 61 3.64 -3.81 -26.67
CA LYS A 61 2.71 -2.72 -26.33
C LYS A 61 1.93 -3.02 -25.05
N ALA A 62 1.37 -4.23 -24.93
CA ALA A 62 0.62 -4.65 -23.74
C ALA A 62 1.50 -4.65 -22.48
N LYS A 63 2.74 -5.15 -22.59
CA LYS A 63 3.71 -5.12 -21.49
C LYS A 63 4.06 -3.68 -21.06
N GLN A 64 4.29 -2.79 -22.02
CA GLN A 64 4.56 -1.37 -21.74
C GLN A 64 3.37 -0.66 -21.10
N LEU A 65 2.15 -0.96 -21.55
CA LEU A 65 0.92 -0.44 -20.96
C LEU A 65 0.80 -0.86 -19.49
N LEU A 66 0.93 -2.16 -19.20
CA LEU A 66 0.89 -2.67 -17.83
C LEU A 66 1.95 -2.00 -16.95
N GLN A 67 3.18 -1.86 -17.46
CA GLN A 67 4.27 -1.23 -16.71
C GLN A 67 4.00 0.26 -16.42
N LYS A 68 3.50 1.03 -17.40
CA LYS A 68 3.13 2.44 -17.18
C LYS A 68 1.96 2.59 -16.20
N CYS A 69 0.95 1.73 -16.30
CA CYS A 69 -0.16 1.68 -15.36
C CYS A 69 0.30 1.41 -13.93
N VAL A 70 1.18 0.41 -13.75
CA VAL A 70 1.77 0.08 -12.44
C VAL A 70 2.58 1.25 -11.89
N TYR A 71 3.43 1.89 -12.69
CA TYR A 71 4.19 3.06 -12.22
C TYR A 71 3.31 4.26 -11.89
N ALA A 72 2.24 4.50 -12.66
CA ALA A 72 1.29 5.56 -12.38
C ALA A 72 0.58 5.33 -11.03
N ILE A 73 0.15 4.10 -10.76
CA ILE A 73 -0.44 3.71 -9.46
C ILE A 73 0.58 3.87 -8.33
N ILE A 74 1.79 3.33 -8.47
CA ILE A 74 2.84 3.39 -7.43
C ILE A 74 3.19 4.85 -7.12
N SER A 75 3.23 5.73 -8.13
CA SER A 75 3.54 7.15 -7.93
C SER A 75 2.53 7.90 -7.05
N GLN A 76 1.30 7.39 -6.96
CA GLN A 76 0.23 7.94 -6.14
C GLN A 76 0.13 7.26 -4.76
N GLN A 77 0.92 6.23 -4.51
CA GLN A 77 0.92 5.51 -3.25
C GLN A 77 1.82 6.25 -2.24
N GLU A 78 1.22 6.73 -1.16
CA GLU A 78 1.95 7.31 -0.04
C GLU A 78 2.38 6.20 0.92
N LEU A 79 3.67 6.18 1.29
CA LEU A 79 4.24 5.28 2.29
C LEU A 79 4.65 6.07 3.53
N SER A 80 4.48 5.48 4.71
CA SER A 80 4.95 6.10 5.96
C SER A 80 6.49 6.15 5.98
N SER A 81 7.05 7.26 6.47
CA SER A 81 8.50 7.41 6.64
C SER A 81 9.12 6.30 7.48
N GLN A 82 8.37 5.78 8.47
CA GLN A 82 8.78 4.66 9.30
C GLN A 82 8.92 3.39 8.47
N GLN A 83 7.97 3.10 7.57
CA GLN A 83 8.01 1.94 6.68
C GLN A 83 9.21 2.01 5.73
N VAL A 84 9.44 3.19 5.15
CA VAL A 84 10.58 3.43 4.25
C VAL A 84 11.90 3.22 4.98
N CYS A 85 12.06 3.78 6.19
CA CYS A 85 13.25 3.61 7.00
C CYS A 85 13.49 2.13 7.37
N THR A 86 12.46 1.40 7.78
CA THR A 86 12.56 -0.04 8.09
C THR A 86 13.12 -0.83 6.90
N TYR A 87 12.58 -0.57 5.70
CA TYR A 87 13.02 -1.25 4.47
C TYR A 87 14.46 -0.87 4.07
N LEU A 88 14.82 0.42 4.13
CA LEU A 88 16.18 0.88 3.82
C LEU A 88 17.24 0.33 4.79
N LEU A 89 16.86 0.11 6.05
CA LEU A 89 17.73 -0.46 7.07
C LEU A 89 17.78 -2.00 7.02
N GLY A 90 17.06 -2.65 6.09
CA GLY A 90 16.98 -4.10 6.00
C GLY A 90 16.34 -4.75 7.24
N LEU A 91 15.48 -4.00 7.94
CA LEU A 91 14.76 -4.49 9.10
C LEU A 91 13.48 -5.19 8.66
N ASP A 92 13.11 -6.24 9.38
CA ASP A 92 11.86 -6.96 9.14
C ASP A 92 10.65 -6.09 9.54
N ASP A 93 9.58 -6.17 8.76
CA ASP A 93 8.30 -5.52 9.04
C ASP A 93 7.22 -6.52 9.45
N HIS A 94 7.54 -7.83 9.45
CA HIS A 94 6.64 -8.90 9.82
C HIS A 94 6.99 -9.52 11.18
N PHE A 95 6.29 -9.08 12.22
CA PHE A 95 6.46 -9.63 13.58
C PHE A 95 5.26 -10.50 13.95
N MET A 96 5.47 -11.82 14.06
CA MET A 96 4.47 -12.75 14.58
C MET A 96 5.03 -13.55 15.74
N SER A 97 4.25 -13.66 16.82
CA SER A 97 4.59 -14.53 17.94
C SER A 97 4.31 -16.01 17.64
N HIS A 98 3.36 -16.28 16.74
CA HIS A 98 2.87 -17.62 16.40
C HIS A 98 2.71 -17.74 14.89
N LYS A 99 2.85 -18.97 14.37
CA LYS A 99 2.56 -19.27 12.96
C LYS A 99 1.08 -19.64 12.84
N PHE A 100 0.38 -18.97 11.94
CA PHE A 100 -1.02 -19.26 11.65
C PHE A 100 -1.12 -20.09 10.37
N HIS A 101 -2.08 -21.02 10.34
CA HIS A 101 -2.41 -21.75 9.11
C HIS A 101 -3.51 -21.02 8.34
N LEU A 102 -3.34 -20.91 7.02
CA LEU A 102 -4.36 -20.42 6.11
C LEU A 102 -5.54 -21.38 6.11
N LEU A 103 -6.69 -20.92 6.58
CA LEU A 103 -7.97 -21.60 6.40
C LEU A 103 -8.62 -21.05 5.14
N PHE A 104 -8.72 -21.88 4.11
CA PHE A 104 -9.49 -21.54 2.92
C PHE A 104 -10.97 -21.77 3.23
N TRP A 105 -11.74 -20.69 3.25
CA TRP A 105 -13.19 -20.78 3.41
C TRP A 105 -13.74 -21.31 2.09
N THR A 106 -14.19 -22.56 2.07
CA THR A 106 -15.08 -23.03 1.00
C THR A 106 -16.41 -22.30 1.13
N PRO A 107 -17.02 -21.84 0.03
CA PRO A 107 -18.38 -21.31 0.10
C PRO A 107 -19.28 -22.38 0.71
N ILE A 108 -20.09 -21.97 1.68
CA ILE A 108 -21.15 -22.80 2.24
C ILE A 108 -22.16 -23.04 1.10
N GLU A 109 -22.38 -24.31 0.74
CA GLU A 109 -23.46 -24.72 -0.17
C GLU A 109 -24.85 -24.41 0.38
#